data_AF-A0A4T0BXC7-F1
#
_entry.id   AF-A0A4T0BXC7-F1
#
_cell.length_a   1.000
_cell.length_b   1.000
_cell.length_c   1.000
_cell.angle_alpha   90.00
_cell.angle_beta   90.00
_cell.angle_gamma   90.00
#
_symmetry.space_group_name_H-M   'P 1'
#
loop_
_entity.id
_entity.type
_entity.pdbx_description
1 polymer ?
#
loop_
_entity_poly.entity_id
_entity_poly.type
_entity_poly.pdbx_seq_one_letter_code
_entity_poly.pdbx_strand_id
1 'polypeptide(L)'
;MYPYQRLDGDLFAVEDTEHCTYIINTVRQSFVYNDRENHHLAHALFLAGAATKLPVEKSAALMMLQEMEHAGLSGAVARVRHVLELVVREQAKREIAGGSADEVDWIELSQEHGLKNVVFGM
;
A
#
# COMPACT_ATOMS: atom_id res chain seq x y z
N MET A 1 17.86 -6.11 1.33
CA MET A 1 17.45 -6.12 2.74
C MET A 1 18.39 -5.27 3.59
N TYR A 2 17.86 -4.33 4.39
CA TYR A 2 18.70 -3.44 5.23
C TYR A 2 19.21 -4.20 6.45
N PRO A 3 20.47 -4.04 6.88
CA PRO A 3 20.96 -4.66 8.10
C PRO A 3 20.09 -4.21 9.30
N TYR A 4 19.67 -5.15 10.15
CA TYR A 4 18.87 -4.92 11.37
C TYR A 4 17.38 -4.60 11.20
N GLN A 5 16.78 -4.81 10.03
CA GLN A 5 15.33 -4.79 9.90
C GLN A 5 14.73 -5.89 10.81
N ARG A 6 13.95 -5.50 11.82
CA ARG A 6 13.38 -6.43 12.82
C ARG A 6 12.45 -7.42 12.12
N LEU A 7 12.70 -8.70 12.36
CA LEU A 7 11.92 -9.85 11.85
C LEU A 7 10.83 -10.30 12.83
N ASP A 8 10.57 -9.54 13.88
CA ASP A 8 9.56 -9.83 14.89
C ASP A 8 8.16 -9.42 14.40
N GLY A 9 7.78 -9.85 13.19
CA GLY A 9 6.58 -9.38 12.47
C GLY A 9 5.25 -9.69 13.15
N ASP A 10 5.23 -10.63 14.10
CA ASP A 10 4.00 -11.01 14.83
C ASP A 10 3.86 -10.33 16.21
N LEU A 11 4.91 -9.70 16.73
CA LEU A 11 4.89 -9.10 18.07
C LEU A 11 3.97 -7.87 18.17
N PHE A 12 3.70 -7.23 17.03
CA PHE A 12 2.86 -6.03 16.91
C PHE A 12 1.77 -6.17 15.86
N ALA A 13 1.41 -7.41 15.49
CA ALA A 13 0.46 -7.65 14.39
C ALA A 13 -0.93 -7.02 14.65
N VAL A 14 -1.33 -6.91 15.92
CA VAL A 14 -2.59 -6.26 16.31
C VAL A 14 -2.50 -4.76 16.10
N GLU A 15 -1.46 -4.13 16.61
CA GLU A 15 -1.19 -2.70 16.47
C GLU A 15 -1.04 -2.29 15.01
N ASP A 16 -0.31 -3.08 14.21
CA ASP A 16 -0.14 -2.87 12.78
C ASP A 16 -1.49 -2.94 12.05
N THR A 17 -2.35 -3.89 12.43
CA THR A 17 -3.71 -3.99 11.88
C THR A 17 -4.53 -2.75 12.25
N GLU A 18 -4.53 -2.34 13.52
CA GLU A 18 -5.26 -1.15 13.98
C GLU A 18 -4.79 0.12 13.27
N HIS A 19 -3.48 0.28 13.08
CA HIS A 19 -2.89 1.42 12.38
C HIS A 19 -3.22 1.42 10.88
N CYS A 20 -3.16 0.26 10.21
CA CYS A 20 -3.57 0.13 8.81
C CYS A 20 -5.05 0.52 8.63
N THR A 21 -5.92 -0.05 9.48
CA THR A 21 -7.35 0.28 9.48
C THR A 21 -7.58 1.77 9.74
N TYR A 22 -6.86 2.36 10.69
CA TYR A 22 -6.96 3.78 11.00
C TYR A 22 -6.56 4.68 9.81
N ILE A 23 -5.44 4.39 9.15
CA ILE A 23 -4.98 5.15 7.98
C ILE A 23 -6.03 5.06 6.85
N ILE A 24 -6.48 3.85 6.53
CA ILE A 24 -7.46 3.62 5.46
C ILE A 24 -8.78 4.34 5.76
N ASN A 25 -9.26 4.30 7.00
CA ASN A 25 -10.48 5.00 7.39
C ASN A 25 -10.32 6.52 7.37
N THR A 26 -9.18 7.04 7.80
CA THR A 26 -8.86 8.48 7.74
C THR A 26 -8.90 8.99 6.30
N VAL A 27 -8.26 8.28 5.37
CA VAL A 27 -8.29 8.66 3.94
C VAL A 27 -9.69 8.48 3.34
N ARG A 28 -10.40 7.42 3.72
CA ARG A 28 -11.80 7.24 3.30
C ARG A 28 -12.68 8.41 3.75
N GLN A 29 -12.46 8.94 4.95
CA GLN A 29 -13.18 10.11 5.44
C GLN A 29 -12.86 11.37 4.63
N SER A 30 -11.61 11.61 4.21
CA SER A 30 -11.29 12.78 3.38
C SER A 30 -12.05 12.78 2.04
N PHE A 31 -12.34 11.60 1.48
CA PHE A 31 -13.16 11.47 0.27
C PHE A 31 -14.62 11.83 0.49
N VAL A 32 -15.16 11.55 1.67
CA VAL A 32 -16.54 11.93 2.05
C VAL A 32 -16.69 13.45 2.06
N TYR A 33 -15.63 14.17 2.43
CA TYR A 33 -15.58 15.64 2.38
C TYR A 33 -15.22 16.21 0.99
N ASN A 34 -15.26 15.38 -0.05
CA ASN A 34 -14.96 15.70 -1.45
C ASN A 34 -13.52 16.20 -1.71
N ASP A 35 -12.60 15.89 -0.81
CA ASP A 35 -11.19 16.30 -0.92
C ASP A 35 -10.36 15.18 -1.57
N ARG A 36 -10.66 14.93 -2.84
CA ARG A 36 -10.10 13.82 -3.64
C ARG A 36 -8.75 14.15 -4.28
N GLU A 37 -8.36 15.43 -4.32
CA GLU A 37 -7.06 15.89 -4.85
C GLU A 37 -5.90 15.74 -3.85
N ASN A 38 -6.14 15.08 -2.71
CA ASN A 38 -5.15 14.81 -1.67
C ASN A 38 -4.11 13.74 -2.06
N HIS A 39 -3.40 13.96 -3.17
CA HIS A 39 -2.38 13.06 -3.70
C HIS A 39 -1.25 12.78 -2.69
N HIS A 40 -1.04 13.65 -1.71
CA HIS A 40 -0.07 13.45 -0.63
C HIS A 40 -0.39 12.22 0.23
N LEU A 41 -1.67 11.83 0.32
CA LEU A 41 -2.13 10.64 1.07
C LEU A 41 -1.88 9.32 0.34
N ALA A 42 -1.53 9.35 -0.95
CA ALA A 42 -1.31 8.13 -1.75
C ALA A 42 -0.23 7.22 -1.14
N HIS A 43 0.80 7.82 -0.56
CA HIS A 43 1.89 7.11 0.12
C HIS A 43 1.42 6.37 1.38
N ALA A 44 0.55 7.01 2.17
CA ALA A 44 -0.01 6.39 3.37
C ALA A 44 -0.94 5.22 2.99
N LEU A 45 -1.75 5.39 1.94
CA LEU A 45 -2.57 4.31 1.39
C LEU A 45 -1.74 3.14 0.88
N PHE A 46 -0.62 3.41 0.22
CA PHE A 46 0.31 2.38 -0.22
C PHE A 46 0.82 1.55 0.95
N LEU A 47 1.35 2.21 1.98
CA LEU A 47 1.91 1.52 3.15
C LEU A 47 0.84 0.70 3.88
N ALA A 48 -0.33 1.29 4.16
CA ALA A 48 -1.42 0.59 4.83
C ALA A 48 -1.97 -0.58 3.99
N GLY A 49 -2.09 -0.39 2.66
CA GLY A 49 -2.55 -1.43 1.74
C GLY A 49 -1.55 -2.57 1.55
N ALA A 50 -0.24 -2.29 1.61
CA ALA A 50 0.80 -3.31 1.52
C ALA A 50 0.95 -4.10 2.82
N ALA A 51 0.81 -3.44 3.98
CA ALA A 51 1.01 -4.03 5.30
C ALA A 51 -0.23 -4.75 5.87
N THR A 52 -1.44 -4.33 5.49
CA THR A 52 -2.66 -4.96 6.03
C THR A 52 -2.79 -6.43 5.62
N LYS A 53 -3.18 -7.28 6.58
CA LYS A 53 -3.55 -8.68 6.35
C LYS A 53 -5.00 -8.85 5.88
N LEU A 54 -5.79 -7.77 5.86
CA LEU A 54 -7.22 -7.81 5.51
C LEU A 54 -7.46 -7.58 4.01
N PRO A 55 -8.01 -8.55 3.25
CA PRO A 55 -8.22 -8.39 1.81
C PRO A 55 -9.13 -7.22 1.42
N VAL A 56 -10.12 -6.93 2.28
CA VAL A 56 -11.04 -5.78 2.10
C VAL A 56 -10.32 -4.43 2.21
N GLU A 57 -9.25 -4.38 2.98
CA GLU A 57 -8.45 -3.16 3.15
C GLU A 57 -7.49 -2.96 1.99
N LYS A 58 -6.88 -4.05 1.47
CA LYS A 58 -6.10 -4.02 0.23
C LYS A 58 -6.94 -3.49 -0.93
N SER A 59 -8.15 -4.00 -1.10
CA SER A 59 -9.06 -3.54 -2.16
C SER A 59 -9.52 -2.09 -1.95
N ALA A 60 -9.79 -1.68 -0.71
CA ALA A 60 -10.13 -0.30 -0.39
C ALA A 60 -9.00 0.68 -0.72
N ALA A 61 -7.75 0.34 -0.37
CA ALA A 61 -6.59 1.16 -0.70
C ALA A 61 -6.42 1.32 -2.21
N LEU A 62 -6.54 0.24 -2.98
CA LEU A 62 -6.49 0.27 -4.44
C LEU A 62 -7.59 1.13 -5.06
N MET A 63 -8.84 0.97 -4.62
CA MET A 63 -9.96 1.79 -5.09
C MET A 63 -9.74 3.27 -4.79
N MET A 64 -9.27 3.62 -3.60
CA MET A 64 -9.02 5.03 -3.26
C MET A 64 -7.87 5.63 -4.06
N LEU A 65 -6.78 4.88 -4.29
CA LEU A 65 -5.70 5.33 -5.17
C LEU A 65 -6.18 5.52 -6.62
N GLN A 66 -7.06 4.65 -7.10
CA GLN A 66 -7.69 4.81 -8.41
C GLN A 66 -8.53 6.09 -8.46
N GLU A 67 -9.36 6.37 -7.47
CA GLU A 67 -10.15 7.61 -7.42
C GLU A 67 -9.26 8.86 -7.35
N MET A 68 -8.16 8.85 -6.58
CA MET A 68 -7.18 9.95 -6.56
C MET A 68 -6.53 10.17 -7.94
N GLU A 69 -6.21 9.09 -8.66
CA GLU A 69 -5.69 9.15 -10.03
C GLU A 69 -6.71 9.75 -11.01
N HIS A 70 -8.01 9.51 -10.82
CA HIS A 70 -9.04 10.11 -11.67
C HIS A 70 -9.34 11.56 -11.28
N ALA A 71 -9.23 11.91 -10.00
CA ALA A 71 -9.51 13.24 -9.50
C ALA A 71 -8.45 14.28 -9.90
N GLY A 72 -7.21 13.86 -10.15
CA GLY A 72 -6.15 14.76 -10.61
C GLY A 72 -5.18 14.12 -11.59
N LEU A 73 -4.50 14.95 -12.38
CA LEU A 73 -3.50 14.51 -13.39
C LEU A 73 -2.15 14.09 -12.75
N SER A 74 -2.17 13.29 -11.68
CA SER A 74 -0.95 12.89 -10.97
C SER A 74 -0.44 11.54 -11.44
N GLY A 75 0.49 11.55 -12.39
CA GLY A 75 1.24 10.35 -12.76
C GLY A 75 2.00 9.71 -11.58
N ALA A 76 2.17 10.42 -10.46
CA ALA A 76 2.71 9.86 -9.23
C ALA A 76 1.74 8.90 -8.55
N VAL A 77 0.45 9.26 -8.45
CA VAL A 77 -0.58 8.40 -7.87
C VAL A 77 -0.77 7.13 -8.72
N ALA A 78 -0.78 7.27 -10.05
CA ALA A 78 -0.84 6.13 -10.96
C ALA A 78 0.31 5.12 -10.73
N ARG A 79 1.53 5.62 -10.51
CA ARG A 79 2.68 4.77 -10.16
C ARG A 79 2.48 4.08 -8.81
N VAL A 80 2.04 4.82 -7.80
CA VAL A 80 1.79 4.27 -6.45
C VAL A 80 0.72 3.17 -6.51
N ARG A 81 -0.39 3.40 -7.20
CA ARG A 81 -1.42 2.37 -7.43
C ARG A 81 -0.82 1.15 -8.11
N HIS A 82 -0.06 1.35 -9.18
CA HIS A 82 0.48 0.23 -9.95
C HIS A 82 1.45 -0.62 -9.13
N VAL A 83 2.32 -0.01 -8.31
CA VAL A 83 3.17 -0.76 -7.38
C VAL A 83 2.33 -1.53 -6.37
N LEU A 84 1.28 -0.92 -5.79
CA LEU A 84 0.40 -1.63 -4.85
C LEU A 84 -0.30 -2.83 -5.50
N GLU A 85 -0.77 -2.69 -6.74
CA GLU A 85 -1.39 -3.80 -7.50
C GLU A 85 -0.44 -4.99 -7.65
N LEU A 86 0.83 -4.72 -7.96
CA LEU A 86 1.86 -5.75 -8.06
C LEU A 86 2.11 -6.42 -6.71
N VAL A 87 2.26 -5.64 -5.65
CA VAL A 87 2.47 -6.15 -4.29
C VAL A 87 1.32 -7.04 -3.85
N VAL A 88 0.07 -6.56 -3.97
CA VAL A 88 -1.12 -7.33 -3.58
C VAL A 88 -1.21 -8.64 -4.37
N ARG A 89 -0.90 -8.60 -5.68
CA ARG A 89 -0.90 -9.79 -6.52
C ARG A 89 0.17 -10.80 -6.10
N GLU A 90 1.39 -10.33 -5.81
CA GLU A 90 2.48 -11.22 -5.43
C GLU A 90 2.28 -11.79 -4.02
N GLN A 91 1.76 -11.00 -3.09
CA GLN A 91 1.35 -11.46 -1.76
C GLN A 91 0.32 -12.58 -1.86
N ALA A 92 -0.72 -12.42 -2.69
CA ALA A 92 -1.72 -13.46 -2.89
C ALA A 92 -1.13 -14.75 -3.47
N LYS A 93 -0.19 -14.65 -4.43
CA LYS A 93 0.52 -15.83 -4.95
C LYS A 93 1.33 -16.53 -3.86
N ARG A 94 2.02 -15.75 -3.01
CA ARG A 94 2.86 -16.28 -1.94
C ARG A 94 2.02 -17.00 -0.88
N GLU A 95 0.89 -16.43 -0.50
CA GLU A 95 -0.09 -17.06 0.40
C GLU A 95 -0.64 -18.37 -0.18
N ILE A 96 -1.00 -18.40 -1.47
CA ILE A 96 -1.45 -19.63 -2.16
C ILE A 96 -0.37 -20.72 -2.16
N ALA A 97 0.90 -20.32 -2.27
CA ALA A 97 2.05 -21.23 -2.20
C ALA A 97 2.40 -21.70 -0.77
N GLY A 98 1.65 -21.25 0.25
CA GLY A 98 1.88 -21.57 1.66
C GLY A 98 2.95 -20.73 2.35
N GLY A 99 3.39 -19.63 1.72
CA GLY A 99 4.30 -18.64 2.32
C GLY A 99 3.54 -17.50 3.02
N SER A 100 4.27 -16.50 3.50
CA SER A 100 3.71 -15.29 4.11
C SER A 100 3.68 -14.13 3.12
N ALA A 101 2.62 -13.33 3.15
CA ALA A 101 2.55 -12.07 2.41
C ALA A 101 3.67 -11.09 2.79
N ASP A 102 4.19 -11.17 4.02
CA ASP A 102 5.26 -10.30 4.53
C ASP A 102 6.63 -10.60 3.88
N GLU A 103 6.76 -11.73 3.17
CA GLU A 103 7.97 -12.08 2.43
C GLU A 103 8.11 -11.32 1.11
N VAL A 104 7.08 -10.58 0.69
CA VAL A 104 7.11 -9.79 -0.55
C VAL A 104 7.84 -8.46 -0.31
N ASP A 105 9.07 -8.36 -0.81
CA ASP A 105 9.82 -7.10 -0.84
C ASP A 105 9.33 -6.23 -2.01
N TRP A 106 8.52 -5.22 -1.69
CA TRP A 106 7.96 -4.31 -2.69
C TRP A 106 9.02 -3.42 -3.36
N ILE A 107 10.19 -3.21 -2.75
CA ILE A 107 11.30 -2.45 -3.35
C ILE A 107 11.90 -3.30 -4.47
N GLU A 108 12.24 -4.55 -4.18
CA GLU A 108 12.77 -5.50 -5.17
C GLU A 108 11.77 -5.69 -6.31
N LEU A 109 10.50 -5.93 -5.99
CA LEU A 109 9.42 -6.08 -6.97
C LEU A 109 9.27 -4.84 -7.88
N SER A 110 9.39 -3.64 -7.32
CA SER A 110 9.32 -2.40 -8.11
C SER A 110 10.50 -2.27 -9.10
N GLN A 111 11.70 -2.69 -8.69
CA GLN A 111 12.90 -2.66 -9.52
C GLN A 111 12.81 -3.66 -10.68
N GLU A 112 12.36 -4.89 -10.41
CA GLU A 112 12.16 -5.94 -11.42
C GLU A 112 11.19 -5.51 -12.51
N HIS A 113 10.15 -4.76 -12.14
CA HIS A 113 9.14 -4.24 -13.05
C HIS A 113 9.51 -2.88 -13.69
N GLY A 114 10.72 -2.37 -13.46
CA GLY A 114 11.19 -1.10 -14.03
C GLY A 114 10.45 0.13 -13.51
N LEU A 115 9.78 0.02 -12.36
CA LEU A 115 9.08 1.11 -11.71
C LEU A 115 10.06 1.91 -10.87
N LYS A 116 10.18 3.22 -11.14
CA LYS A 116 10.95 4.11 -10.27
C LYS A 116 10.30 4.08 -8.89
N ASN A 117 11.11 3.88 -7.85
CA ASN A 117 10.70 3.85 -6.45
C ASN A 117 9.59 4.86 -6.16
N VAL A 118 8.60 4.45 -5.39
CA VAL A 118 7.61 5.37 -4.80
C VAL A 118 8.39 6.47 -4.09
N VAL A 119 8.43 7.66 -4.68
CA VAL A 119 9.12 8.81 -4.09
C VAL A 119 8.19 9.37 -3.05
N PHE A 120 8.34 8.90 -1.81
CA PHE A 120 7.83 9.60 -0.63
C PHE A 120 8.44 11.00 -0.67
N GLY A 121 7.64 11.98 -1.10
CA GLY A 121 8.11 13.34 -1.35
C GLY A 121 8.91 13.88 -0.16
N MET A 122 10.06 14.48 -0.45
CA MET A 122 10.64 15.53 0.39
C MET A 122 10.22 16.88 -0.19
#